data_AF-A0A2T0VZ15-F1
#
_entry.id   AF-A0A2T0VZ15-F1
#
_cell.length_a   1.000
_cell.length_b   1.000
_cell.length_c   1.000
_cell.angle_alpha   90.00
_cell.angle_beta   90.00
_cell.angle_gamma   90.00
#
_symmetry.space_group_name_H-M   'P 1'
#
loop_
_entity.id
_entity.type
_entity.pdbx_description
1 polymer ?
#
loop_
_entity_poly.entity_id
_entity_poly.type
_entity_poly.pdbx_seq_one_letter_code
_entity_poly.pdbx_strand_id
1 'polypeptide(L)'
;MKKILLPLLLLLIGTGGGVGAGIMLIPANEEELLTDGNPCGEVVAKDHSDTVVAETTLEREYAKLNNQFVIPVVEEGAVSALVVMAISLEVTMNNTSAVHTTEPKLRDAFLQIMFDHANIGGFSGNFTSGTNMHALRGALLNAAQRIAGHNVTDVLITDIVRQDT
;
A
#
# COMPACT_ATOMS: atom_id res chain seq x y z
N MET A 1 -27.12 -6.79 53.62
CA MET A 1 -26.98 -5.61 52.72
C MET A 1 -25.53 -5.17 52.48
N LYS A 2 -24.56 -5.40 53.39
CA LYS A 2 -23.12 -5.03 53.19
C LYS A 2 -22.38 -5.70 52.02
N LYS A 3 -22.84 -6.86 51.52
CA LYS A 3 -22.17 -7.61 50.43
C LYS A 3 -22.40 -7.03 49.02
N ILE A 4 -23.38 -6.15 48.83
CA ILE A 4 -23.70 -5.51 47.55
C ILE A 4 -23.13 -4.07 47.48
N LEU A 5 -22.86 -3.45 48.63
CA LEU A 5 -22.29 -2.10 48.69
C LEU A 5 -20.86 -2.04 48.13
N LEU A 6 -20.04 -3.08 48.39
CA LEU A 6 -18.66 -3.14 47.89
C LEU A 6 -18.56 -3.21 46.35
N PRO A 7 -19.29 -4.10 45.64
CA PRO A 7 -19.24 -4.14 44.17
C PRO A 7 -19.86 -2.90 43.53
N LEU A 8 -20.91 -2.31 44.13
CA LEU A 8 -21.51 -1.09 43.60
C LEU A 8 -20.57 0.13 43.74
N LEU A 9 -19.83 0.20 44.84
CA LEU A 9 -18.81 1.23 45.07
C LEU A 9 -17.64 1.09 44.10
N LEU A 10 -17.15 -0.14 43.87
CA LEU A 10 -16.10 -0.42 42.89
C LEU A 10 -16.54 -0.08 41.46
N LEU A 11 -17.79 -0.35 41.10
CA LEU A 11 -18.35 0.03 39.80
C LEU A 11 -18.36 1.55 39.64
N LEU A 12 -18.83 2.29 40.65
CA LEU A 12 -18.91 3.75 40.61
C LEU A 12 -17.53 4.42 40.58
N ILE A 13 -16.57 3.90 41.35
CA ILE A 13 -15.21 4.42 41.37
C ILE A 13 -14.46 4.04 40.09
N GLY A 14 -14.67 2.84 39.55
CA GLY A 14 -14.06 2.40 38.31
C GLY A 14 -14.53 3.20 37.10
N THR A 15 -15.84 3.40 36.96
CA THR A 15 -16.39 4.21 35.85
C THR A 15 -16.09 5.69 36.03
N GLY A 16 -16.24 6.23 37.25
CA GLY A 16 -15.91 7.63 37.54
C GLY A 16 -14.43 7.94 37.37
N GLY A 17 -13.54 7.05 37.82
CA GLY A 17 -12.09 7.17 37.66
C GLY A 17 -11.65 7.06 36.20
N GLY A 18 -12.20 6.11 35.45
CA GLY A 18 -11.89 5.93 34.02
C GLY A 18 -12.32 7.12 33.16
N VAL A 19 -13.54 7.61 33.34
CA VAL A 19 -14.04 8.77 32.59
C VAL A 19 -13.33 10.06 33.01
N GLY A 20 -13.08 10.24 34.31
CA GLY A 20 -12.37 11.41 34.83
C GLY A 20 -10.92 11.50 34.33
N ALA A 21 -10.20 10.37 34.32
CA ALA A 21 -8.83 10.33 33.78
C ALA A 21 -8.83 10.53 32.27
N GLY A 22 -9.81 9.99 31.55
CA GLY A 22 -9.98 10.22 30.11
C GLY A 22 -10.11 11.70 29.79
N ILE A 23 -10.95 12.45 30.50
CA ILE A 23 -11.12 13.90 30.27
C ILE A 23 -9.88 14.70 30.69
N MET A 24 -9.18 14.30 31.76
CA MET A 24 -8.00 15.02 32.24
C MET A 24 -6.75 14.76 31.39
N LEU A 25 -6.67 13.60 30.74
CA LEU A 25 -5.58 13.23 29.82
C LEU A 25 -5.83 13.67 28.38
N ILE A 26 -6.97 14.31 28.08
CA ILE A 26 -7.14 15.01 26.80
C ILE A 26 -6.12 16.17 26.80
N PRO A 27 -5.11 16.14 25.92
CA PRO A 27 -4.11 17.20 25.85
C PRO A 27 -4.80 18.52 25.46
N ALA A 28 -4.64 19.55 26.29
CA ALA A 28 -5.31 20.83 26.14
C ALA A 28 -4.67 21.77 25.09
N ASN A 29 -3.89 21.25 24.15
CA ASN A 29 -3.20 22.07 23.15
C ASN A 29 -2.98 21.29 21.84
N GLU A 30 -4.00 21.28 20.99
CA GLU A 30 -3.83 21.08 19.54
C GLU A 30 -3.96 22.40 18.76
N GLU A 31 -4.04 23.56 19.44
CA GLU A 31 -4.07 24.87 18.77
C GLU A 31 -2.70 25.60 18.76
N GLU A 32 -1.61 24.99 19.24
CA GLU A 32 -0.30 25.68 19.34
C GLU A 32 0.89 24.94 18.69
N LEU A 33 0.64 23.93 17.86
CA LEU A 33 1.71 23.21 17.13
C LEU A 33 1.85 23.57 15.65
N LEU A 34 1.07 24.53 15.16
CA LEU A 34 1.23 25.04 13.80
C LEU A 34 1.12 26.57 13.81
N THR A 35 2.16 27.26 14.29
CA THR A 35 2.91 28.27 13.52
C THR A 35 3.77 29.15 14.44
N ASP A 36 5.08 28.90 14.49
CA ASP A 36 6.00 29.93 14.00
C ASP A 36 7.30 29.27 13.50
N GLY A 37 7.38 29.15 12.17
CA GLY A 37 8.41 28.40 11.47
C GLY A 37 7.91 27.67 10.21
N ASN A 38 7.52 28.44 9.19
CA ASN A 38 7.77 28.12 7.76
C ASN A 38 7.03 26.91 7.11
N PRO A 39 6.26 27.10 6.01
CA PRO A 39 5.63 28.31 5.47
C PRO A 39 4.12 28.12 5.14
N CYS A 40 3.38 29.23 5.05
CA CYS A 40 2.00 29.37 4.50
C CYS A 40 0.81 29.25 5.49
N GLY A 41 0.50 30.38 6.15
CA GLY A 41 -0.78 31.10 6.01
C GLY A 41 -2.11 30.43 6.39
N GLU A 42 -2.69 30.94 7.48
CA GLU A 42 -4.05 30.83 8.03
C GLU A 42 -5.22 30.70 7.05
N VAL A 43 -6.17 29.81 7.37
CA VAL A 43 -7.57 29.90 6.89
C VAL A 43 -8.55 29.93 8.06
N VAL A 44 -9.15 31.10 8.23
CA VAL A 44 -10.28 31.40 9.11
C VAL A 44 -11.50 30.60 8.67
N ALA A 45 -12.20 29.98 9.63
CA ALA A 45 -13.51 29.38 9.44
C ALA A 45 -14.51 30.44 8.95
N LYS A 46 -14.94 30.32 7.69
CA LYS A 46 -15.99 31.13 7.09
C LYS A 46 -16.99 30.22 6.40
N ASP A 47 -18.17 30.17 7.00
CA ASP A 47 -19.50 29.93 6.44
C ASP A 47 -19.71 28.71 5.53
N HIS A 48 -20.82 28.01 5.78
CA HIS A 48 -21.30 26.89 4.97
C HIS A 48 -21.61 27.37 3.54
N SER A 49 -20.61 27.28 2.66
CA SER A 49 -20.83 27.08 1.24
C SER A 49 -20.40 25.66 0.94
N ASP A 50 -21.38 24.85 0.52
CA ASP A 50 -21.26 23.48 0.04
C ASP A 50 -20.34 23.45 -1.19
N THR A 51 -19.04 23.65 -0.97
CA THR A 51 -18.01 23.39 -1.96
C THR A 51 -17.69 21.93 -1.79
N VAL A 52 -18.44 21.11 -2.51
CA VAL A 52 -18.03 19.78 -2.92
C VAL A 52 -16.58 19.94 -3.37
N VAL A 53 -15.63 19.48 -2.54
CA VAL A 53 -14.28 19.24 -3.02
C VAL A 53 -14.51 18.25 -4.14
N ALA A 54 -14.50 18.74 -5.38
CA ALA A 54 -14.41 17.88 -6.52
C ALA A 54 -13.16 17.06 -6.25
N GLU A 55 -13.36 15.82 -5.79
CA GLU A 55 -12.41 14.75 -6.00
C GLU A 55 -12.07 14.89 -7.47
N THR A 56 -10.92 15.51 -7.73
CA THR A 56 -10.35 15.46 -9.06
C THR A 56 -9.94 14.02 -9.12
N THR A 57 -10.86 13.15 -9.55
CA THR A 57 -10.59 11.78 -9.93
C THR A 57 -9.48 11.94 -10.94
N LEU A 58 -8.23 11.82 -10.46
CA LEU A 58 -7.05 11.88 -11.31
C LEU A 58 -7.26 10.70 -12.25
N GLU A 59 -7.71 10.97 -13.47
CA GLU A 59 -8.05 9.92 -14.41
C GLU A 59 -6.80 9.05 -14.60
N ARG A 60 -6.93 7.79 -14.16
CA ARG A 60 -5.89 6.77 -14.27
C ARG A 60 -6.22 5.88 -15.44
N GLU A 61 -5.18 5.51 -16.18
CA GLU A 61 -5.26 4.46 -17.18
C GLU A 61 -4.47 3.24 -16.72
N TYR A 62 -4.82 2.09 -17.27
CA TYR A 62 -4.15 0.84 -16.94
C TYR A 62 -3.55 0.22 -18.20
N ALA A 63 -2.23 0.15 -18.24
CA ALA A 63 -1.48 -0.48 -19.32
C ALA A 63 -1.21 -1.95 -18.97
N LYS A 64 -2.03 -2.84 -19.51
CA LYS A 64 -1.83 -4.29 -19.36
C LYS A 64 -0.59 -4.73 -20.14
N LEU A 65 0.34 -5.42 -19.48
CA LEU A 65 1.49 -5.98 -20.18
C LEU A 65 1.09 -7.23 -20.96
N ASN A 66 1.64 -7.40 -22.17
CA ASN A 66 1.34 -8.56 -22.98
C ASN A 66 2.05 -9.79 -22.44
N ASN A 67 1.35 -10.91 -22.46
CA ASN A 67 1.80 -12.22 -21.98
C ASN A 67 2.09 -12.26 -20.47
N GLN A 68 1.81 -13.44 -19.90
CA GLN A 68 2.13 -13.72 -18.52
C GLN A 68 3.64 -13.86 -18.33
N PHE A 69 4.09 -13.62 -17.10
CA PHE A 69 5.45 -13.89 -16.64
C PHE A 69 5.49 -15.31 -16.07
N VAL A 70 6.50 -16.08 -16.43
CA VAL A 70 6.69 -17.45 -15.96
C VAL A 70 8.03 -17.52 -15.25
N ILE A 71 8.00 -17.92 -13.98
CA ILE A 71 9.13 -17.85 -13.06
C ILE A 71 9.37 -19.22 -12.43
N PRO A 72 10.52 -19.87 -12.68
CA PRO A 72 10.87 -21.09 -11.98
C PRO A 72 11.34 -20.76 -10.56
N VAL A 73 10.83 -21.53 -9.60
CA VAL A 73 11.37 -21.59 -8.24
C VAL A 73 12.30 -22.78 -8.18
N VAL A 74 13.56 -22.53 -7.82
CA VAL A 74 14.61 -23.55 -7.77
C VAL A 74 14.97 -23.82 -6.32
N GLU A 75 14.87 -25.07 -5.90
CA GLU A 75 15.30 -25.57 -4.60
C GLU A 75 16.25 -26.75 -4.83
N GLU A 76 17.39 -26.77 -4.12
CA GLU A 76 18.40 -27.84 -4.25
C GLU A 76 18.91 -28.11 -5.68
N GLY A 77 18.87 -27.09 -6.55
CA GLY A 77 19.31 -27.20 -7.94
C GLY A 77 18.28 -27.81 -8.90
N ALA A 78 17.06 -28.08 -8.45
CA ALA A 78 15.94 -28.54 -9.25
C ALA A 78 14.78 -27.55 -9.22
N VAL A 79 13.95 -27.53 -10.27
CA VAL A 79 12.71 -26.74 -10.29
C VAL A 79 11.71 -27.42 -9.34
N SER A 80 11.34 -26.73 -8.26
CA SER A 80 10.34 -27.21 -7.30
C SER A 80 8.93 -26.70 -7.65
N ALA A 81 8.82 -25.50 -8.22
CA ALA A 81 7.56 -24.92 -8.64
C ALA A 81 7.70 -23.97 -9.84
N LEU A 82 6.59 -23.72 -10.52
CA LEU A 82 6.44 -22.67 -11.53
C LEU A 82 5.43 -21.64 -11.05
N VAL A 83 5.83 -20.37 -11.03
CA VAL A 83 4.95 -19.24 -10.76
C VAL A 83 4.59 -18.56 -12.07
N VAL A 84 3.30 -18.30 -12.26
CA VAL A 84 2.75 -17.61 -13.42
C VAL A 84 2.04 -16.36 -12.94
N MET A 85 2.42 -15.19 -13.49
CA MET A 85 1.90 -13.90 -13.07
C MET A 85 1.43 -13.04 -14.25
N ALA A 86 0.34 -12.30 -14.05
CA ALA A 86 -0.09 -11.24 -14.95
C ALA A 86 0.04 -9.89 -14.25
N ILE A 87 0.53 -8.88 -14.99
CA ILE A 87 0.83 -7.54 -14.46
C ILE A 87 0.16 -6.48 -15.34
N SER A 88 -0.39 -5.46 -14.70
CA SER A 88 -0.83 -4.21 -15.30
C SER A 88 -0.16 -3.03 -14.60
N LEU A 89 0.16 -1.98 -15.35
CA LEU A 89 0.73 -0.75 -14.79
C LEU A 89 -0.36 0.32 -14.71
N GLU A 90 -0.52 0.94 -13.54
CA GLU A 90 -1.31 2.16 -13.41
C GLU A 90 -0.47 3.34 -13.89
N VAL A 91 -1.06 4.13 -14.79
CA VAL A 91 -0.42 5.31 -15.35
C VAL A 91 -1.34 6.52 -15.32
N THR A 92 -0.74 7.70 -15.37
CA THR A 92 -1.46 8.96 -15.63
C THR A 92 -2.14 8.93 -17.00
N MET A 93 -3.24 9.67 -17.15
CA MET A 93 -4.00 9.78 -18.39
C MET A 93 -3.13 9.98 -19.64
N ASN A 94 -3.50 9.35 -20.76
CA ASN A 94 -2.82 9.38 -22.06
C ASN A 94 -1.37 8.85 -22.08
N ASN A 95 -0.94 8.05 -21.10
CA ASN A 95 0.44 7.51 -21.05
C ASN A 95 0.56 6.00 -21.30
N THR A 96 -0.55 5.31 -21.57
CA THR A 96 -0.54 3.87 -21.89
C THR A 96 0.36 3.54 -23.09
N SER A 97 0.35 4.35 -24.15
CA SER A 97 1.19 4.16 -25.34
C SER A 97 2.70 4.23 -25.05
N ALA A 98 3.12 5.09 -24.10
CA ALA A 98 4.51 5.21 -23.69
C ALA A 98 5.02 3.96 -22.96
N VAL A 99 4.16 3.34 -22.15
CA VAL A 99 4.44 2.05 -21.51
C VAL A 99 4.61 0.97 -22.58
N HIS A 100 3.68 0.86 -23.53
CA HIS A 100 3.78 -0.16 -24.59
C HIS A 100 5.03 -0.01 -25.47
N THR A 101 5.49 1.23 -25.69
CA THR A 101 6.73 1.49 -26.44
C THR A 101 7.98 1.00 -25.70
N THR A 102 7.96 1.04 -24.36
CA THR A 102 9.07 0.61 -23.50
C THR A 102 8.87 -0.80 -22.92
N GLU A 103 7.77 -1.46 -23.27
CA GLU A 103 7.34 -2.76 -22.74
C GLU A 103 8.42 -3.84 -22.82
N PRO A 104 9.20 -4.01 -23.92
CA PRO A 104 10.26 -5.01 -23.96
C PRO A 104 11.30 -4.84 -22.84
N LYS A 105 11.66 -3.59 -22.49
CA LYS A 105 12.60 -3.29 -21.40
C LYS A 105 11.97 -3.49 -20.03
N LEU A 106 10.70 -3.12 -19.87
CA LEU A 106 9.95 -3.37 -18.64
C LEU A 106 9.88 -4.87 -18.35
N ARG A 107 9.58 -5.68 -19.37
CA ARG A 107 9.50 -7.14 -19.23
C ARG A 107 10.82 -7.77 -18.81
N ASP A 108 11.92 -7.36 -19.43
CA ASP A 108 13.27 -7.82 -19.08
C ASP A 108 13.61 -7.52 -17.60
N ALA A 109 13.43 -6.27 -17.18
CA ALA A 109 13.68 -5.87 -15.80
C ALA A 109 12.75 -6.56 -14.79
N PHE A 110 11.48 -6.74 -15.14
CA PHE A 110 10.49 -7.40 -14.28
C PHE A 110 10.81 -8.89 -14.11
N LEU A 111 11.22 -9.58 -15.17
CA LEU A 111 11.66 -10.97 -15.09
C LEU A 111 12.86 -11.11 -14.15
N GLN A 112 13.87 -10.25 -14.29
CA GLN A 112 15.03 -10.26 -13.40
C GLN A 112 14.62 -10.08 -11.93
N ILE A 113 13.78 -9.09 -11.63
CA ILE A 113 13.29 -8.83 -10.26
C ILE A 113 12.53 -10.04 -9.71
N MET A 114 11.67 -10.66 -10.52
CA MET A 114 10.93 -11.84 -10.07
C MET A 114 11.84 -13.07 -9.89
N PHE A 115 12.88 -13.25 -10.70
CA PHE A 115 13.89 -14.29 -10.48
C PHE A 115 14.66 -14.05 -9.18
N ASP A 116 15.09 -12.82 -8.92
CA ASP A 116 15.76 -12.47 -7.67
C ASP A 116 14.84 -12.69 -6.47
N HIS A 117 13.56 -12.33 -6.60
CA HIS A 117 12.54 -12.59 -5.58
C HIS A 117 12.33 -14.09 -5.32
N ALA A 118 12.34 -14.92 -6.38
CA ALA A 118 12.27 -16.37 -6.26
C ALA A 118 13.50 -16.94 -5.53
N ASN A 119 14.69 -16.47 -5.88
CA ASN A 119 15.97 -16.94 -5.33
C ASN A 119 16.12 -16.63 -3.83
N ILE A 120 15.50 -15.57 -3.34
CA ILE A 120 15.45 -15.25 -1.90
C ILE A 120 14.28 -15.93 -1.16
N GLY A 121 13.53 -16.81 -1.84
CA GLY A 121 12.41 -17.56 -1.25
C GLY A 121 11.10 -16.78 -1.18
N GLY A 122 10.96 -15.66 -1.89
CA GLY A 122 9.75 -14.83 -1.88
C GLY A 122 8.50 -15.52 -2.43
N PHE A 123 8.70 -16.56 -3.26
CA PHE A 123 7.63 -17.44 -3.76
C PHE A 123 7.48 -18.77 -3.00
N SER A 124 8.28 -19.01 -1.96
CA SER A 124 8.19 -20.19 -1.11
C SER A 124 7.18 -19.96 0.04
N GLY A 125 6.65 -21.04 0.62
CA GLY A 125 5.69 -20.97 1.74
C GLY A 125 4.45 -20.11 1.44
N ASN A 126 4.12 -19.19 2.35
CA ASN A 126 3.00 -18.24 2.18
C ASN A 126 3.40 -17.08 1.25
N PHE A 127 3.56 -17.40 -0.04
CA PHE A 127 4.04 -16.47 -1.06
C PHE A 127 3.11 -15.28 -1.30
N THR A 128 1.81 -15.40 -1.02
CA THR A 128 0.83 -14.32 -1.15
C THR A 128 0.74 -13.43 0.09
N SER A 129 1.65 -13.58 1.07
CA SER A 129 1.68 -12.72 2.24
C SER A 129 1.84 -11.23 1.86
N GLY A 130 1.20 -10.35 2.63
CA GLY A 130 1.25 -8.91 2.38
C GLY A 130 2.67 -8.36 2.32
N THR A 131 3.57 -8.85 3.18
CA THR A 131 4.99 -8.47 3.20
C THR A 131 5.71 -8.85 1.91
N ASN A 132 5.58 -10.10 1.46
CA ASN A 132 6.24 -10.57 0.23
C ASN A 132 5.72 -9.82 -0.99
N MET A 133 4.39 -9.67 -1.10
CA MET A 133 3.78 -8.97 -2.22
C MET A 133 4.06 -7.47 -2.22
N HIS A 134 4.18 -6.83 -1.05
CA HIS A 134 4.58 -5.43 -0.97
C HIS A 134 6.03 -5.22 -1.41
N ALA A 135 6.95 -6.10 -0.96
CA ALA A 135 8.34 -6.06 -1.40
C ALA A 135 8.47 -6.23 -2.92
N LEU A 136 7.75 -7.22 -3.50
CA LEU A 136 7.74 -7.46 -4.94
C LEU A 136 7.17 -6.26 -5.72
N ARG A 137 5.98 -5.78 -5.34
CA ARG A 137 5.36 -4.61 -5.99
C ARG A 137 6.25 -3.37 -5.92
N GLY A 138 6.86 -3.10 -4.77
CA GLY A 138 7.78 -1.97 -4.61
C GLY A 138 9.00 -2.07 -5.55
N ALA A 139 9.61 -3.24 -5.66
CA ALA A 139 10.73 -3.47 -6.58
C ALA A 139 10.33 -3.28 -8.05
N LEU A 140 9.18 -3.84 -8.45
CA LEU A 140 8.64 -3.68 -9.80
C LEU A 140 8.32 -2.22 -10.10
N LEU A 141 7.68 -1.49 -9.18
CA LEU A 141 7.34 -0.07 -9.35
C LEU A 141 8.59 0.79 -9.53
N ASN A 142 9.61 0.57 -8.71
CA ASN A 142 10.89 1.28 -8.83
C ASN A 142 11.55 1.05 -10.20
N ALA A 143 11.47 -0.17 -10.75
CA ALA A 143 11.96 -0.46 -12.09
C ALA A 143 11.08 0.16 -13.18
N ALA A 144 9.77 0.13 -13.02
CA ALA A 144 8.82 0.73 -13.94
C ALA A 144 9.06 2.24 -14.08
N GLN A 145 9.18 2.94 -12.96
CA GLN A 145 9.44 4.38 -12.93
C GLN A 145 10.79 4.75 -13.52
N ARG A 146 11.82 3.91 -13.34
CA ARG A 146 13.13 4.12 -13.94
C ARG A 146 13.12 3.97 -15.48
N ILE A 147 12.28 3.09 -16.01
CA ILE A 147 12.25 2.75 -17.45
C ILE A 147 11.22 3.59 -18.22
N ALA A 148 10.00 3.68 -17.70
CA ALA A 148 8.86 4.35 -18.33
C ALA A 148 8.59 5.75 -17.77
N GLY A 149 9.31 6.16 -16.71
CA GLY A 149 9.19 7.47 -16.09
C GLY A 149 8.16 7.53 -14.96
N HIS A 150 8.07 8.70 -14.32
CA HIS A 150 7.18 8.97 -13.17
C HIS A 150 5.68 8.98 -13.52
N ASN A 151 5.33 8.75 -14.78
CA ASN A 151 3.94 8.60 -15.21
C ASN A 151 3.34 7.26 -14.75
N VAL A 152 4.18 6.29 -14.36
CA VAL A 152 3.76 5.04 -13.69
C VAL A 152 3.59 5.28 -12.20
N THR A 153 2.36 5.12 -11.72
CA THR A 153 2.00 5.36 -10.32
C THR A 153 1.89 4.10 -9.49
N ASP A 154 1.54 2.96 -10.10
CA ASP A 154 1.46 1.68 -9.38
C ASP A 154 1.68 0.47 -10.30
N VAL A 155 1.97 -0.69 -9.69
CA VAL A 155 2.07 -1.99 -10.33
C VAL A 155 1.02 -2.93 -9.75
N LEU A 156 0.09 -3.33 -10.61
CA LEU A 156 -1.00 -4.23 -10.27
C LEU A 156 -0.62 -5.64 -10.69
N ILE A 157 -0.52 -6.55 -9.72
CA ILE A 157 -0.45 -7.99 -9.99
C ILE A 157 -1.90 -8.46 -10.12
N THR A 158 -2.36 -8.68 -11.35
CA THR A 158 -3.77 -9.02 -11.63
C THR A 158 -4.05 -10.49 -11.43
N ASP A 159 -3.06 -11.35 -11.71
CA ASP A 159 -3.14 -12.79 -11.48
C ASP A 159 -1.80 -13.31 -10.95
N ILE A 160 -1.88 -14.30 -10.07
CA ILE A 160 -0.74 -15.08 -9.61
C ILE A 160 -1.16 -16.53 -9.37
N VAL A 161 -0.43 -17.45 -9.97
CA VAL A 161 -0.62 -18.90 -9.81
C VAL A 161 0.73 -19.50 -9.50
N ARG A 162 0.77 -20.45 -8.56
CA ARG A 162 1.93 -21.29 -8.31
C ARG A 162 1.54 -22.74 -8.54
N GLN A 163 2.33 -23.46 -9.31
CA GLN A 163 2.19 -24.88 -9.55
C GLN A 163 3.42 -25.60 -9.04
N ASP A 164 3.24 -26.44 -8.02
CA ASP A 164 4.30 -27.32 -7.54
C ASP A 164 4.50 -28.49 -8.50
N THR A 165 5.72 -29.02 -8.52
CA THR A 165 6.15 -30.09 -9.44
C THR A 165 6.15 -31.46 -8.75
#